data_AF-A0A950D4E4-F1
#
_entry.id   AF-A0A950D4E4-F1
#
_cell.length_a   1.000
_cell.length_b   1.000
_cell.length_c   1.000
_cell.angle_alpha   90.00
_cell.angle_beta   90.00
_cell.angle_gamma   90.00
#
_symmetry.space_group_name_H-M   'P 1'
#
loop_
_entity.id
_entity.type
_entity.pdbx_description
1 polymer ?
#
loop_
_entity_poly.entity_id
_entity_poly.type
_entity_poly.pdbx_seq_one_letter_code
_entity_poly.pdbx_strand_id
1 'polypeptide(L)'
;MPTLATTVDGLNLPNPFVIASGPPGTNLNVISKAFQEGWGAVIAKTVSLDASKVVNVAPRYAKLFSSDKQEVIGSENIELISDR
;
A
#
# COMPACT_ATOMS: atom_id res chain seq x y z
N MET A 1 -7.78 20.22 -22.89
CA MET A 1 -7.46 20.43 -21.46
C MET A 1 -6.34 19.47 -21.08
N PRO A 2 -5.38 19.87 -20.24
CA PRO A 2 -4.36 18.95 -19.74
C PRO A 2 -4.99 17.79 -18.94
N THR A 3 -4.34 16.63 -18.97
CA THR A 3 -4.79 15.40 -18.31
C THR A 3 -3.64 14.72 -17.56
N LEU A 4 -3.97 13.95 -16.54
CA LEU A 4 -3.02 13.09 -15.81
C LEU A 4 -3.06 11.64 -16.29
N ALA A 5 -3.93 11.28 -17.24
CA ALA A 5 -4.02 9.92 -17.75
C ALA A 5 -2.67 9.39 -18.25
N THR A 6 -2.33 8.16 -17.90
CA THR A 6 -1.04 7.54 -18.26
C THR A 6 -1.24 6.12 -18.77
N THR A 7 -0.34 5.68 -19.66
CA THR A 7 -0.27 4.30 -20.15
C THR A 7 1.08 3.71 -19.78
N VAL A 8 1.08 2.58 -19.08
CA VAL A 8 2.30 1.87 -18.67
C VAL A 8 2.12 0.39 -19.03
N ASP A 9 3.03 -0.16 -19.83
CA ASP A 9 2.98 -1.57 -20.28
C ASP A 9 1.62 -2.01 -20.85
N GLY A 10 0.91 -1.08 -21.52
CA GLY A 10 -0.42 -1.31 -22.09
C GLY A 10 -1.60 -1.14 -21.10
N LEU A 11 -1.35 -0.89 -19.82
CA LEU A 11 -2.36 -0.53 -18.84
C LEU A 11 -2.70 0.95 -18.93
N ASN A 12 -3.98 1.27 -19.13
CA ASN A 12 -4.48 2.64 -19.13
C ASN A 12 -4.95 3.01 -17.73
N LEU A 13 -4.31 4.01 -17.12
CA LEU A 13 -4.65 4.53 -15.80
C LEU A 13 -5.25 5.94 -15.93
N PRO A 14 -6.27 6.28 -15.13
CA PRO A 14 -6.87 7.62 -15.16
C PRO A 14 -5.92 8.70 -14.64
N ASN A 15 -4.91 8.32 -13.84
CA ASN A 15 -3.84 9.15 -13.32
C ASN A 15 -2.64 8.25 -12.89
N PRO A 16 -1.44 8.78 -12.65
CA PRO A 16 -0.26 7.98 -12.34
C PRO A 16 -0.14 7.63 -10.84
N PHE A 17 -1.13 7.96 -10.00
CA PHE A 17 -1.05 7.75 -8.55
C PHE A 17 -1.55 6.35 -8.20
N VAL A 18 -0.65 5.54 -7.65
CA VAL A 18 -0.90 4.12 -7.34
C VAL A 18 -0.58 3.83 -5.88
N ILE A 19 -1.50 3.15 -5.19
CA ILE A 19 -1.24 2.65 -3.84
C ILE A 19 -0.32 1.43 -3.93
N ALA A 20 0.82 1.50 -3.23
CA ALA A 20 1.77 0.40 -3.14
C ALA A 20 1.22 -0.79 -2.34
N SER A 21 1.80 -1.97 -2.56
CA SER A 21 1.49 -3.16 -1.76
C SER A 21 1.90 -2.91 -0.30
N GLY A 22 0.95 -3.03 0.61
CA GLY A 22 1.16 -2.72 2.02
C GLY A 22 -0.15 -2.73 2.80
N PRO A 23 -0.19 -2.12 3.99
CA PRO A 23 -1.39 -2.08 4.83
C PRO A 23 -2.65 -1.58 4.09
N PRO A 24 -2.57 -0.55 3.21
CA PRO A 24 -3.73 -0.10 2.44
C PRO A 24 -4.26 -1.09 1.39
N GLY A 25 -3.47 -2.09 0.98
CA GLY A 25 -3.85 -3.13 0.02
C GLY A 25 -4.36 -4.43 0.64
N THR A 26 -4.61 -4.45 1.96
CA THR A 26 -4.84 -5.68 2.74
C THR A 26 -6.25 -6.26 2.63
N ASN A 27 -7.27 -5.44 2.38
CA ASN A 27 -8.66 -5.92 2.29
C ASN A 27 -9.47 -5.13 1.26
N LEU A 28 -10.54 -5.77 0.79
CA LEU A 28 -11.40 -5.22 -0.25
C LEU A 28 -12.00 -3.86 0.13
N ASN A 29 -12.38 -3.65 1.39
CA ASN A 29 -13.00 -2.39 1.80
C ASN A 29 -12.05 -1.19 1.62
N VAL A 30 -10.76 -1.34 1.98
CA VAL A 30 -9.76 -0.28 1.80
C VAL A 30 -9.45 -0.07 0.31
N ILE A 31 -9.34 -1.15 -0.46
CA ILE A 31 -9.11 -1.09 -1.91
C ILE A 31 -10.28 -0.37 -2.61
N SER A 32 -11.52 -0.75 -2.31
CA SER A 32 -12.71 -0.11 -2.86
C SER A 32 -12.79 1.37 -2.49
N LYS A 33 -12.43 1.72 -1.25
CA LYS A 33 -12.38 3.12 -0.81
C LYS A 33 -11.32 3.91 -1.59
N ALA A 34 -10.15 3.35 -1.83
CA ALA A 34 -9.11 4.01 -2.63
C ALA A 34 -9.58 4.35 -4.04
N PHE A 35 -10.26 3.42 -4.72
CA PHE A 35 -10.83 3.71 -6.04
C PHE A 35 -11.92 4.79 -5.99
N GLN A 36 -12.77 4.81 -4.96
CA GLN A 36 -13.77 5.86 -4.75
C GLN A 36 -13.13 7.24 -4.52
N GLU A 37 -11.96 7.30 -3.90
CA GLU A 37 -11.18 8.53 -3.68
C GLU A 37 -10.34 8.94 -4.91
N GLY A 38 -10.42 8.19 -6.01
CA GLY A 38 -9.80 8.56 -7.29
C GLY A 38 -8.37 8.07 -7.50
N TRP A 39 -7.88 7.13 -6.69
CA TRP A 39 -6.59 6.49 -6.95
C TRP A 39 -6.61 5.76 -8.30
N GLY A 40 -5.53 5.90 -9.08
CA GLY A 40 -5.43 5.33 -10.43
C GLY A 40 -5.31 3.81 -10.44
N ALA A 41 -4.63 3.25 -9.44
CA ALA A 41 -4.57 1.80 -9.19
C ALA A 41 -4.22 1.49 -7.73
N VAL A 42 -4.40 0.23 -7.35
CA VAL A 42 -4.00 -0.31 -6.04
C VAL A 42 -3.30 -1.64 -6.24
N ILE A 43 -2.12 -1.79 -5.65
CA ILE A 43 -1.41 -3.06 -5.58
C ILE A 43 -1.87 -3.79 -4.31
N ALA A 44 -2.47 -4.97 -4.47
CA ALA A 44 -2.91 -5.78 -3.33
C ALA A 44 -1.72 -6.20 -2.46
N LYS A 45 -1.97 -6.44 -1.17
CA LYS A 45 -0.97 -7.02 -0.26
C LYS A 45 -0.48 -8.35 -0.83
N THR A 46 0.83 -8.61 -0.81
CA THR A 46 1.41 -9.87 -1.27
C THR A 46 0.71 -11.07 -0.63
N VAL A 47 0.34 -12.07 -1.44
CA VAL A 47 -0.31 -13.32 -1.01
C VAL A 47 0.56 -14.52 -1.38
N SER A 48 0.50 -15.59 -0.59
CA SER A 48 1.16 -16.88 -0.87
C SER A 48 0.10 -17.94 -1.19
N LEU A 49 0.41 -18.83 -2.15
CA LEU A 49 -0.43 -19.98 -2.49
C LEU A 49 -0.20 -21.16 -1.53
N ASP A 50 1.05 -21.34 -1.07
CA ASP A 50 1.39 -22.40 -0.12
C ASP A 50 1.01 -21.97 1.30
N ALA A 51 0.25 -22.85 1.95
CA ALA A 51 -0.50 -22.64 3.19
C ALA A 51 0.33 -22.48 4.47
N SER A 52 1.60 -22.10 4.38
CA SER A 52 2.33 -21.68 5.57
C SER A 52 1.74 -20.34 6.01
N LYS A 53 0.73 -20.39 6.89
CA LYS A 53 0.15 -19.22 7.54
C LYS A 53 1.30 -18.41 8.11
N VAL A 54 1.54 -17.23 7.55
CA VAL A 54 2.48 -16.29 8.13
C VAL A 54 1.83 -15.71 9.38
N VAL A 55 2.58 -15.69 10.48
CA VAL A 55 2.12 -15.12 11.75
C VAL A 55 2.88 -13.83 11.97
N ASN A 56 2.19 -12.71 11.80
CA ASN A 56 2.74 -11.40 12.10
C ASN A 56 2.97 -11.26 13.62
N VAL A 57 4.08 -10.63 13.99
CA VAL A 57 4.37 -10.27 15.40
C VAL A 57 3.86 -8.86 15.73
N ALA A 58 3.88 -8.51 17.01
CA ALA A 58 3.56 -7.16 17.49
C ALA A 58 4.51 -6.78 18.65
N PRO A 59 5.03 -5.52 18.70
CA PRO A 59 4.83 -4.44 17.73
C PRO A 59 5.59 -4.69 16.41
N ARG A 60 5.05 -4.21 15.29
CA ARG A 60 5.67 -4.39 13.95
C ARG A 60 5.76 -3.13 13.09
N TYR A 61 5.34 -1.99 13.64
CA TYR A 61 5.42 -0.68 13.00
C TYR A 61 6.06 0.30 13.96
N ALA A 62 6.98 1.11 13.43
CA ALA A 62 7.58 2.21 14.15
C ALA A 62 7.56 3.48 13.29
N LYS A 63 7.57 4.62 13.96
CA LYS A 63 7.73 5.94 13.34
C LYS A 63 9.22 6.30 13.39
N LEU A 64 9.75 6.76 12.26
CA LEU A 64 11.03 7.44 12.23
C LEU A 64 10.79 8.93 12.41
N PHE A 65 11.45 9.52 13.40
CA PHE A 65 11.31 10.94 13.73
C PHE A 65 12.48 11.76 13.17
N SER A 66 12.24 13.04 12.92
CA SER A 66 13.29 14.04 12.74
C SER A 66 14.25 14.08 13.93
N SER A 67 15.42 14.69 13.76
CA SER A 67 16.45 14.78 14.80
C SER A 67 15.96 15.48 16.09
N ASP A 68 15.06 16.45 15.94
CA ASP A 68 14.41 17.19 17.04
C ASP A 68 13.12 16.53 17.58
N LYS A 69 12.75 15.38 17.00
CA LYS A 69 11.57 14.56 17.34
C LYS A 69 10.22 15.26 17.20
N GLN A 70 10.14 16.38 16.48
CA GLN A 70 8.88 17.10 16.25
C GLN A 70 8.06 16.51 15.10
N GLU A 71 8.72 15.93 14.10
CA GLU A 71 8.06 15.46 12.89
C GLU A 71 8.29 13.97 12.64
N VAL A 72 7.28 13.30 12.09
CA VAL A 72 7.41 11.94 11.56
C VAL A 72 7.88 12.04 10.12
N ILE A 73 9.09 11.58 9.85
CA ILE A 73 9.72 11.65 8.52
C ILE A 73 9.74 10.31 7.80
N GLY A 74 9.30 9.24 8.47
CA GLY A 74 9.23 7.92 7.89
C GLY A 74 8.55 6.90 8.79
N SER A 75 8.49 5.67 8.30
CA SER A 75 8.03 4.51 9.05
C SER A 75 8.90 3.31 8.73
N GLU A 76 9.07 2.46 9.73
CA GLU A 76 9.76 1.18 9.60
C GLU A 76 8.76 0.07 9.94
N ASN A 77 8.91 -1.08 9.27
CA ASN A 77 8.06 -2.22 9.56
C ASN A 77 8.80 -3.56 9.44
N ILE A 78 8.33 -4.52 10.21
CA ILE A 78 8.69 -5.94 10.13
C ILE A 78 7.45 -6.80 9.81
N GLU A 79 6.48 -6.23 9.10
CA GLU A 79 5.28 -6.96 8.69
C GLU A 79 5.59 -7.95 7.56
N LEU A 80 5.00 -9.13 7.65
CA LEU A 80 5.09 -10.17 6.63
C LEU A 80 4.09 -9.90 5.48
N ILE A 81 3.95 -10.89 4.60
CA ILE A 81 2.90 -10.94 3.57
C ILE A 81 1.51 -11.12 4.21
N SER A 82 0.44 -11.22 3.41
CA SER A 82 -0.93 -11.45 3.92
C SER A 82 -0.98 -12.69 4.83
N ASP A 83 -1.56 -12.53 6.02
CA ASP A 83 -1.91 -13.62 6.93
C ASP A 83 -3.32 -14.19 6.67
N ARG A 84 -3.98 -13.70 5.62
CA ARG A 84 -5.30 -14.09 5.13
C ARG A 84 -5.20 -14.67 3.73
#